data_AF-A0A920RER9-F1
#
_entry.id   AF-A0A920RER9-F1
#
_cell.length_a   1.000
_cell.length_b   1.000
_cell.length_c   1.000
_cell.angle_alpha   90.00
_cell.angle_beta   90.00
_cell.angle_gamma   90.00
#
_symmetry.space_group_name_H-M   'P 1'
#
loop_
_entity.id
_entity.type
_entity.pdbx_description
1 polymer ?
#
loop_
_entity_poly.entity_id
_entity_poly.type
_entity_poly.pdbx_seq_one_letter_code
_entity_poly.pdbx_strand_id
1 'polypeptide(L)'
;MHLRWVMGNGLEPRFPTSATGGIGVIAIKDGVRNGETIGARQIEEGDQVGLITDSGGLGRTEAPEIPQLGRNTQGVRLYCVE
;
A
#
# COMPACT_ATOMS: atom_id res chain seq x y z
N MET A 1 3.94 12.64 3.81
CA MET A 1 4.47 11.27 3.52
C MET A 1 3.33 10.26 3.51
N HIS A 2 3.07 9.58 2.39
CA HIS A 2 1.98 8.59 2.27
C HIS A 2 2.56 7.21 1.92
N LEU A 3 2.62 6.33 2.91
CA LEU A 3 2.91 4.91 2.68
C LEU A 3 1.73 4.30 1.92
N ARG A 4 2.05 3.64 0.80
CA ARG A 4 1.07 2.98 -0.06
C ARG A 4 1.31 1.49 0.03
N TRP A 5 0.29 0.78 0.45
CA TRP A 5 0.35 -0.65 0.65
C TRP A 5 -0.11 -1.40 -0.59
N VAL A 6 0.58 -2.49 -0.90
CA VAL A 6 0.15 -3.48 -1.89
C VAL A 6 -0.19 -4.75 -1.13
N MET A 7 -1.42 -5.20 -1.33
CA MET A 7 -2.10 -6.32 -0.70
C MET A 7 -1.40 -7.69 -0.86
N GLY A 8 -1.55 -8.54 0.18
CA GLY A 8 -1.76 -9.99 -0.01
C GLY A 8 -1.48 -10.90 1.20
N ASN A 9 -2.53 -11.30 1.93
CA ASN A 9 -2.59 -12.49 2.80
C ASN A 9 -2.86 -13.79 1.98
N GLY A 10 -2.34 -13.87 0.76
CA GLY A 10 -2.58 -15.02 -0.14
C GLY A 10 -3.93 -15.02 -0.87
N LEU A 11 -4.85 -14.09 -0.58
CA LEU A 11 -6.14 -13.96 -1.28
C LEU A 11 -6.24 -12.60 -2.02
N GLU A 12 -5.51 -12.53 -3.13
CA GLU A 12 -5.71 -11.71 -4.34
C GLU A 12 -6.08 -10.21 -4.21
N PRO A 13 -5.26 -9.36 -4.86
CA PRO A 13 -5.68 -8.98 -6.21
C PRO A 13 -4.68 -9.46 -7.26
N ARG A 14 -5.08 -10.47 -8.03
CA ARG A 14 -4.30 -11.13 -9.10
C ARG A 14 -3.38 -10.18 -9.84
N PHE A 15 -2.10 -10.27 -9.52
CA PHE A 15 -1.06 -9.80 -10.42
C PHE A 15 -0.93 -10.85 -11.52
N PRO A 16 -1.27 -10.52 -12.79
CA PRO A 16 -1.08 -11.46 -13.87
C PRO A 16 0.41 -11.79 -13.95
N THR A 17 0.72 -13.07 -14.13
CA THR A 17 2.09 -13.49 -14.44
C THR A 17 2.48 -12.88 -15.77
N SER A 18 3.37 -11.89 -15.74
CA SER A 18 3.96 -11.31 -16.94
C SER A 18 5.32 -11.95 -17.22
N ALA A 19 5.70 -12.02 -18.48
CA ALA A 19 7.06 -12.39 -18.85
C ALA A 19 8.08 -11.40 -18.25
N THR A 20 9.25 -11.92 -17.87
CA THR A 20 10.37 -11.10 -17.40
C THR A 20 10.76 -10.08 -18.48
N GLY A 21 10.94 -8.82 -18.09
CA GLY A 21 11.26 -7.72 -19.01
C GLY A 21 10.04 -6.94 -19.54
N GLY A 22 8.82 -7.31 -19.14
CA GLY A 22 7.63 -6.47 -19.35
C GLY A 22 7.57 -5.27 -18.41
N ILE A 23 6.80 -4.24 -18.78
CA ILE A 23 6.61 -2.99 -18.02
C ILE A 23 5.82 -3.23 -16.70
N GLY A 24 5.25 -4.42 -16.53
CA GLY A 24 4.44 -4.78 -15.38
C GLY A 24 3.03 -4.20 -15.47
N VAL A 25 2.36 -4.11 -14.33
CA VAL A 25 0.98 -3.64 -14.23
C VAL A 25 0.80 -2.66 -13.09
N ILE A 26 -0.20 -1.79 -13.21
CA ILE A 26 -0.52 -0.82 -12.16
C ILE A 26 -1.11 -1.55 -10.94
N ALA A 27 -0.44 -1.38 -9.79
CA ALA A 27 -0.89 -1.86 -8.49
C ALA A 27 -1.83 -0.85 -7.82
N ILE A 28 -1.37 0.40 -7.67
CA ILE A 28 -2.12 1.52 -7.08
C ILE A 28 -2.06 2.73 -8.04
N LYS A 29 -3.14 3.49 -8.12
CA LYS A 29 -3.16 4.76 -8.86
C LYS A 29 -2.41 5.83 -8.08
N ASP A 30 -1.37 6.36 -8.69
CA ASP A 30 -0.74 7.62 -8.32
C ASP A 30 -1.54 8.80 -8.88
N GLY A 31 -1.29 9.99 -8.33
CA GLY A 31 -2.02 11.20 -8.70
C GLY A 31 -1.95 12.26 -7.61
N VAL A 32 -2.55 13.42 -7.87
CA VAL A 32 -2.43 14.63 -7.03
C VAL A 32 -2.81 14.36 -5.57
N ARG A 33 -3.85 13.56 -5.32
CA ARG A 33 -4.28 13.21 -3.95
C ARG A 33 -3.25 12.39 -3.19
N ASN A 34 -2.54 11.50 -3.87
CA ASN A 34 -1.72 10.49 -3.23
C ASN A 34 -0.23 10.84 -3.26
N GLY A 35 0.28 11.56 -4.27
CA GLY A 35 1.73 11.82 -4.51
C GLY A 35 2.45 10.75 -5.35
N GLU A 36 3.70 10.42 -5.00
CA GLU A 36 4.47 9.28 -5.53
C GLU A 36 4.36 8.04 -4.63
N THR A 37 4.55 6.84 -5.18
CA THR A 37 4.60 5.58 -4.41
C THR A 37 6.02 5.36 -3.86
N ILE A 38 6.15 5.27 -2.53
CA ILE A 38 7.47 5.14 -1.88
C ILE A 38 7.92 3.69 -1.64
N GLY A 39 7.03 2.71 -1.80
CA GLY A 39 7.36 1.30 -1.60
C GLY A 39 6.14 0.39 -1.64
N ALA A 40 6.40 -0.90 -1.61
CA ALA A 40 5.43 -1.98 -1.44
C ALA A 40 6.09 -3.08 -0.61
N ARG A 41 5.33 -3.69 0.29
CA ARG A 41 5.78 -4.82 1.12
C ARG A 41 4.63 -5.82 1.18
N GLN A 42 4.93 -7.09 1.45
CA GLN A 42 3.92 -8.09 1.79
C GLN A 42 3.81 -8.19 3.31
N ILE A 43 2.58 -8.29 3.84
CA ILE A 43 2.30 -8.54 5.25
C ILE A 43 1.34 -9.71 5.39
N GLU A 44 1.39 -10.32 6.57
CA GLU A 44 0.45 -11.32 7.04
C GLU A 44 -0.49 -10.70 8.10
N GLU A 45 -1.55 -11.42 8.45
CA GLU A 45 -2.57 -10.91 9.40
C GLU A 45 -2.03 -10.64 10.81
N GLY A 46 -0.91 -11.26 11.20
CA GLY A 46 -0.25 -11.03 12.48
C GLY A 46 0.71 -9.85 12.50
N ASP A 47 0.88 -9.14 11.37
CA ASP A 47 1.85 -8.06 11.27
C ASP A 47 1.28 -6.71 11.74
N GLN A 48 2.19 -5.84 12.19
CA GLN A 48 1.91 -4.43 12.45
C GLN A 48 2.58 -3.55 11.41
N VAL A 49 1.85 -2.52 10.96
CA VAL A 49 2.37 -1.52 10.03
C VAL A 49 2.67 -0.23 10.79
N GLY A 50 3.95 0.13 10.82
CA GLY A 50 4.41 1.44 11.28
C GLY A 50 4.45 2.47 10.15
N LEU A 51 4.01 3.67 10.45
CA LEU A 51 4.01 4.84 9.57
C LEU A 51 4.86 5.93 10.25
N ILE A 52 5.90 6.40 9.58
CA ILE A 52 6.72 7.53 10.05
C ILE A 52 6.61 8.64 9.02
N THR A 53 6.37 9.87 9.48
CA THR A 53 6.40 11.07 8.63
C THR A 53 7.73 11.80 8.80
N ASP A 54 8.09 12.59 7.80
CA ASP A 54 9.22 13.53 7.81
C ASP A 54 9.11 14.57 8.95
N SER A 55 7.89 14.95 9.32
CA SER A 55 7.60 15.82 10.47
C SER A 55 7.77 15.13 11.84
N GLY A 56 8.11 13.85 11.89
CA GLY A 56 8.28 13.09 13.13
C GLY A 56 7.00 12.46 13.69
N GLY A 57 5.91 12.47 12.93
CA GLY A 57 4.68 11.76 13.28
C GLY A 57 4.87 10.24 13.17
N LEU A 58 4.38 9.51 14.18
CA LEU A 58 4.42 8.05 14.24
C LEU A 58 2.99 7.52 14.36
N GLY A 59 2.58 6.69 13.39
CA GLY A 59 1.35 5.92 13.43
C GLY A 59 1.67 4.42 13.45
N ARG A 60 0.84 3.64 14.15
CA ARG A 60 0.85 2.17 14.06
C ARG A 60 -0.57 1.68 13.85
N THR A 61 -0.71 0.66 13.00
CA THR A 61 -1.99 0.04 12.67
C THR A 61 -1.76 -1.46 12.51
N GLU A 62 -2.66 -2.25 13.09
CA GLU A 62 -2.64 -3.70 12.91
C GLU A 62 -3.01 -4.05 11.45
N ALA A 63 -2.35 -5.02 10.84
CA ALA A 63 -2.63 -5.41 9.45
C ALA A 63 -4.12 -5.69 9.16
N PRO A 64 -4.89 -6.35 10.07
CA PRO A 64 -6.31 -6.60 9.85
C PRO A 64 -7.20 -5.35 9.84
N GLU A 65 -6.73 -4.21 10.39
CA GLU A 65 -7.47 -2.95 10.38
C GLU A 65 -7.36 -2.22 9.04
N ILE A 66 -6.40 -2.60 8.20
CA ILE A 66 -6.15 -1.98 6.90
C ILE A 66 -7.15 -2.56 5.88
N PRO A 67 -8.00 -1.72 5.24
CA PRO A 67 -8.93 -2.17 4.23
C PRO A 67 -8.24 -2.85 3.06
N GLN A 68 -8.67 -4.07 2.76
CA GLN A 68 -8.22 -4.81 1.61
C GLN A 68 -8.86 -4.25 0.34
N LEU A 69 -8.03 -3.67 -0.54
CA LEU A 69 -8.49 -3.08 -1.79
C LEU A 69 -7.86 -3.76 -2.99
N GLY A 70 -8.65 -3.86 -4.06
CA GLY A 70 -8.16 -4.35 -5.34
C GLY A 70 -7.09 -3.45 -5.96
N ARG A 71 -6.54 -3.92 -7.07
CA ARG A 71 -5.64 -3.14 -7.93
C ARG A 71 -6.37 -1.97 -8.59
N ASN A 72 -5.59 -1.00 -9.06
CA ASN A 72 -6.11 0.16 -9.80
C ASN A 72 -7.07 1.04 -8.96
N THR A 73 -6.91 0.99 -7.63
CA THR A 73 -7.59 1.86 -6.66
C THR A 73 -6.66 3.00 -6.25
N GLN A 74 -7.20 4.01 -5.57
CA GLN A 74 -6.38 5.06 -4.97
C GLN A 74 -5.98 4.74 -3.52
N GLY A 75 -6.35 3.58 -2.98
CA GLY A 75 -6.12 3.27 -1.57
C GLY A 75 -6.92 4.12 -0.58
N VAL A 76 -6.76 3.82 0.69
CA VAL A 76 -7.26 4.62 1.82
C VAL A 76 -6.14 5.42 2.48
N ARG A 77 -6.50 6.50 3.17
CA ARG A 77 -5.56 7.23 4.04
C ARG A 77 -5.62 6.61 5.43
N LEU A 78 -4.53 5.97 5.84
CA LEU A 78 -4.42 5.36 7.18
C LEU A 78 -4.03 6.37 8.27
N TYR A 79 -3.32 7.43 7.88
CA TYR A 79 -2.85 8.44 8.81
C TYR A 79 -2.99 9.82 8.18
N CYS A 80 -3.57 10.75 8.94
CA CYS A 80 -3.63 12.16 8.59
C CYS A 80 -2.63 12.90 9.48
N VAL A 81 -1.68 13.57 8.87
CA VAL A 81 -0.83 14.56 9.54
C VAL A 81 -1.47 15.92 9.29
N GLU A 82 -1.48 16.76 10.33
CA GLU A 82 -1.79 18.19 10.20
C GLU A 82 -0.64 18.94 9.53
#